data_AF-A0A7C8IQD6-F1
#
_entry.id   AF-A0A7C8IQD6-F1
#
_cell.length_a   1.000
_cell.length_b   1.000
_cell.length_c   1.000
_cell.angle_alpha   90.00
_cell.angle_beta   90.00
_cell.angle_gamma   90.00
#
_symmetry.space_group_name_H-M   'P 1'
#
loop_
_entity.id
_entity.type
_entity.pdbx_description
1 polymer ?
#
loop_
_entity_poly.entity_id
_entity_poly.type
_entity_poly.pdbx_seq_one_letter_code
_entity_poly.pdbx_strand_id
1 'polypeptide(L)'
;MSRYFPHPAYAEDQPLARTILTTHVETRAITTGTIIGASIIGACEIFQRLRKSAAPSTPITPRPQLYLRVAGRSTLWTMGIVSVGLIGQMWGREEIEWKDRSWRLMENEGQLETDDWTYGGMVAGLAAAALVVASLARWAL
;
A
#
# COMPACT_ATOMS: atom_id res chain seq x y z
N MET A 1 10.66 -4.59 6.61
CA MET A 1 9.98 -4.80 7.93
C MET A 1 10.57 -5.92 8.77
N SER A 2 10.93 -7.05 8.18
CA SER A 2 11.50 -8.19 8.92
C SER A 2 12.72 -7.84 9.76
N ARG A 3 13.58 -6.91 9.32
CA ARG A 3 14.74 -6.46 10.11
C ARG A 3 14.37 -5.79 11.43
N TYR A 4 13.13 -5.30 11.56
CA TYR A 4 12.61 -4.71 12.79
C TYR A 4 11.92 -5.74 13.70
N PHE A 5 11.74 -6.97 13.22
CA PHE A 5 11.16 -8.07 13.98
C PHE A 5 12.22 -9.15 14.26
N PRO A 6 12.18 -9.82 15.42
CA PRO A 6 13.08 -10.92 15.69
C PRO A 6 12.81 -12.13 14.78
N HIS A 7 13.88 -12.71 14.22
CA HIS A 7 13.87 -13.91 13.38
C HIS A 7 14.57 -15.06 14.10
N PRO A 8 13.84 -15.92 14.84
CA PRO A 8 14.42 -17.10 15.46
C PRO A 8 14.84 -18.13 14.41
N ALA A 9 15.75 -19.04 14.78
CA ALA A 9 16.22 -20.10 13.91
C ALA A 9 15.11 -21.10 13.50
N TYR A 10 14.04 -21.17 14.29
CA TYR A 10 12.95 -22.12 14.11
C TYR A 10 11.60 -21.41 13.98
N ALA A 11 10.75 -21.94 13.11
CA ALA A 11 9.46 -21.35 12.80
C ALA A 11 8.50 -21.35 14.00
N GLU A 12 8.51 -22.41 14.82
CA GLU A 12 7.68 -22.55 16.02
C GLU A 12 7.89 -21.44 17.06
N ASP A 13 9.08 -20.85 17.06
CA ASP A 13 9.44 -19.79 18.00
C ASP A 13 9.12 -18.40 17.46
N GLN A 14 8.67 -18.28 16.21
CA GLN A 14 8.41 -17.00 15.56
C GLN A 14 7.40 -16.16 16.36
N PRO A 15 7.85 -15.06 16.99
CA PRO A 15 6.95 -14.18 17.71
C PRO A 15 6.25 -13.25 16.73
N LEU A 16 5.10 -12.69 17.16
CA LEU A 16 4.36 -11.66 16.41
C LEU A 16 3.94 -12.07 14.99
N ALA A 17 3.78 -13.38 14.75
CA ALA A 17 3.44 -13.93 13.44
C ALA A 17 2.25 -13.24 12.76
N ARG A 18 1.19 -12.99 13.54
CA ARG A 18 -0.02 -12.30 13.07
C ARG A 18 0.30 -10.86 12.64
N THR A 19 1.06 -10.12 13.43
CA THR A 19 1.44 -8.74 13.13
C THR A 19 2.35 -8.64 11.91
N ILE A 20 3.32 -9.56 11.79
CA ILE A 20 4.22 -9.61 10.63
C ILE A 20 3.41 -9.88 9.36
N LEU A 21 2.53 -10.88 9.39
CA LEU A 21 1.73 -11.25 8.24
C LEU A 21 0.72 -10.14 7.87
N THR A 22 0.04 -9.55 8.85
CA THR A 22 -0.90 -8.45 8.59
C THR A 22 -0.21 -7.22 8.04
N THR A 23 0.88 -6.76 8.65
CA THR A 23 1.62 -5.57 8.18
C THR A 23 2.18 -5.78 6.78
N HIS A 24 2.72 -6.96 6.48
CA HIS A 24 3.17 -7.29 5.13
C HIS A 24 2.02 -7.23 4.13
N VAL A 25 0.92 -7.93 4.42
CA VAL A 25 -0.24 -8.01 3.53
C VAL A 25 -0.90 -6.64 3.31
N GLU A 26 -1.04 -5.82 4.34
CA GLU A 26 -1.55 -4.44 4.22
C GLU A 26 -0.61 -3.55 3.40
N THR A 27 0.70 -3.68 3.57
CA THR A 27 1.68 -2.91 2.78
C THR A 27 1.62 -3.27 1.30
N ARG A 28 1.40 -4.56 1.00
CA ARG A 28 1.14 -5.03 -0.37
C ARG A 28 -0.18 -4.50 -0.89
N ALA A 29 -1.22 -4.42 -0.06
CA ALA A 29 -2.51 -3.85 -0.42
C ALA A 29 -2.40 -2.36 -0.77
N ILE A 30 -1.61 -1.59 -0.02
CA ILE A 30 -1.36 -0.17 -0.30
C ILE A 30 -0.72 0.02 -1.68
N THR A 31 0.35 -0.74 -1.93
CA THR A 31 1.08 -0.68 -3.22
C THR A 31 0.16 -1.08 -4.38
N THR A 32 -0.56 -2.19 -4.22
CA THR A 32 -1.47 -2.72 -5.23
C THR A 32 -2.62 -1.75 -5.52
N GLY A 33 -3.25 -1.21 -4.48
CA GLY A 33 -4.34 -0.26 -4.61
C GLY A 33 -3.89 1.03 -5.31
N THR A 34 -2.70 1.53 -5.00
CA THR A 34 -2.11 2.70 -5.68
C THR A 34 -1.92 2.43 -7.18
N ILE A 35 -1.38 1.25 -7.54
CA ILE A 35 -1.20 0.85 -8.95
C ILE A 35 -2.55 0.74 -9.66
N ILE A 36 -3.57 0.17 -9.01
CA ILE A 36 -4.93 0.10 -9.55
C ILE A 36 -5.47 1.50 -9.82
N GLY A 37 -5.37 2.42 -8.85
CA GLY A 37 -5.84 3.80 -9.01
C GLY A 37 -5.15 4.55 -10.14
N ALA A 38 -3.83 4.39 -10.24
CA ALA A 38 -3.03 4.97 -11.33
C ALA A 38 -3.45 4.43 -12.70
N SER A 39 -3.68 3.11 -12.77
CA SER A 39 -4.09 2.42 -14.00
C SER A 39 -5.48 2.85 -14.44
N ILE A 40 -6.42 3.06 -13.51
CA ILE A 40 -7.77 3.57 -13.81
C ILE A 40 -7.68 4.95 -14.48
N ILE A 41 -6.89 5.87 -13.91
CA ILE A 41 -6.71 7.21 -14.49
C ILE A 41 -6.07 7.11 -15.87
N GLY A 42 -4.98 6.36 -16.01
CA GLY A 42 -4.31 6.18 -17.29
C GLY A 42 -5.24 5.61 -18.37
N ALA A 43 -6.05 4.61 -18.03
CA ALA A 43 -7.03 4.02 -18.92
C ALA A 43 -8.11 5.03 -19.33
N CYS A 44 -8.65 5.81 -18.39
CA CYS A 44 -9.62 6.86 -18.68
C CYS A 44 -9.04 7.93 -19.61
N GLU A 45 -7.79 8.36 -19.40
CA GLU A 45 -7.13 9.36 -20.26
C GLU A 45 -6.90 8.83 -21.68
N ILE A 46 -6.40 7.59 -21.80
CA ILE A 46 -6.21 6.94 -23.10
C ILE A 46 -7.55 6.84 -23.83
N PHE A 47 -8.60 6.39 -23.14
CA PHE A 47 -9.93 6.25 -23.72
C PHE A 47 -10.52 7.58 -24.21
N GLN A 48 -10.33 8.66 -23.46
CA GLN A 48 -10.76 10.00 -23.88
C GLN A 48 -10.01 10.49 -25.11
N ARG A 49 -8.68 10.27 -25.18
CA ARG A 49 -7.87 10.62 -26.36
C ARG A 49 -8.29 9.83 -27.60
N LEU A 50 -8.58 8.55 -27.44
CA LEU A 50 -9.00 7.67 -28.55
C LEU A 50 -10.40 8.01 -29.07
N ARG A 51 -11.31 8.49 -28.21
CA ARG A 51 -12.69 8.84 -28.60
C ARG A 51 -12.83 10.13 -29.42
N LYS A 52 -11.76 10.90 -29.66
CA LYS A 52 -11.75 12.17 -30.42
C LYS A 52 -12.89 13.15 -30.05
N SER A 53 -13.50 12.99 -28.87
CA SER A 53 -14.75 13.65 -28.53
C SER A 53 -14.52 14.81 -27.57
N ALA A 54 -14.84 15.98 -28.11
CA ALA A 54 -15.49 17.12 -27.49
C ALA A 54 -14.70 17.88 -26.42
N ALA A 55 -14.12 19.00 -26.88
CA ALA A 55 -13.75 20.23 -26.16
C ALA A 55 -12.94 20.06 -24.85
N PRO A 56 -11.99 20.96 -24.56
CA PRO A 56 -11.33 20.97 -23.26
C PRO A 56 -12.38 21.31 -22.19
N SER A 57 -13.01 20.29 -21.59
CA SER A 57 -13.64 20.48 -20.29
C SER A 57 -12.50 20.74 -19.32
N THR A 58 -12.30 22.01 -18.96
CA THR A 58 -11.37 22.39 -17.91
C THR A 58 -11.70 21.53 -16.69
N PRO A 59 -10.79 20.62 -16.27
CA PRO A 59 -11.09 19.78 -15.14
C PRO A 59 -11.24 20.68 -13.91
N ILE A 60 -12.43 20.64 -13.30
CA ILE A 60 -12.77 21.42 -12.08
C ILE A 60 -11.76 21.11 -10.94
N THR A 61 -11.11 19.94 -11.00
CA THR A 61 -10.08 19.50 -10.06
C THR A 61 -8.72 19.40 -10.75
N PRO A 62 -7.64 19.99 -10.20
CA PRO A 62 -6.28 19.79 -10.68
C PRO A 62 -5.91 18.31 -10.80
N ARG A 63 -5.24 17.92 -11.90
CA ARG A 63 -4.85 16.50 -12.17
C ARG A 63 -4.15 15.81 -11.00
N PRO A 64 -3.19 16.44 -10.28
CA PRO A 64 -2.56 15.80 -9.13
C PRO A 64 -3.54 15.48 -8.00
N GLN A 65 -4.52 16.36 -7.77
CA GLN A 65 -5.55 16.15 -6.75
C GLN A 65 -6.53 15.03 -7.16
N LEU A 66 -6.87 14.92 -8.45
CA LEU A 66 -7.64 13.80 -8.95
C LEU A 66 -6.89 12.47 -8.76
N TYR A 67 -5.59 12.45 -9.09
CA TYR A 67 -4.73 11.28 -8.89
C TYR A 67 -4.69 10.83 -7.45
N LEU A 68 -4.41 11.74 -6.52
CA LEU A 68 -4.40 11.44 -5.09
C LEU A 68 -5.76 10.91 -4.59
N ARG A 69 -6.88 11.47 -5.07
CA ARG A 69 -8.23 11.00 -4.70
C ARG A 69 -8.51 9.58 -5.19
N VAL A 70 -8.20 9.28 -6.44
CA VAL A 70 -8.46 7.95 -7.02
C VAL A 70 -7.50 6.91 -6.43
N ALA A 71 -6.21 7.23 -6.34
CA ALA A 71 -5.20 6.37 -5.71
C ALA A 71 -5.53 6.11 -4.23
N GLY A 72 -5.94 7.14 -3.47
CA GLY A 72 -6.35 6.97 -2.08
C GLY A 72 -7.59 6.08 -1.92
N ARG A 73 -8.64 6.31 -2.73
CA ARG A 73 -9.86 5.48 -2.68
C ARG A 73 -9.61 4.03 -3.07
N SER A 74 -8.85 3.80 -4.14
CA SER A 74 -8.49 2.45 -4.58
C SER A 74 -7.65 1.72 -3.52
N THR A 75 -6.68 2.40 -2.92
CA THR A 75 -5.90 1.89 -1.77
C THR A 75 -6.81 1.44 -0.62
N LEU A 76 -7.75 2.29 -0.17
CA LEU A 76 -8.67 1.92 0.92
C LEU A 76 -9.54 0.70 0.59
N TRP A 77 -10.06 0.63 -0.65
CA TRP A 77 -10.82 -0.54 -1.10
C TRP A 77 -9.97 -1.79 -1.15
N THR A 78 -8.76 -1.70 -1.71
CA THR A 78 -7.84 -2.84 -1.81
C THR A 78 -7.41 -3.32 -0.43
N MET A 79 -7.09 -2.42 0.51
CA MET A 79 -6.82 -2.77 1.91
C MET A 79 -7.99 -3.58 2.48
N GLY A 80 -9.21 -3.03 2.46
CA GLY A 80 -10.37 -3.74 3.00
C GLY A 80 -10.60 -5.13 2.39
N ILE A 81 -10.50 -5.26 1.06
CA ILE A 81 -10.65 -6.55 0.37
C ILE A 81 -9.56 -7.53 0.80
N VAL A 82 -8.31 -7.08 0.86
CA VAL A 82 -7.16 -7.92 1.18
C VAL A 82 -7.16 -8.29 2.67
N SER A 83 -7.56 -7.41 3.58
CA SER A 83 -7.73 -7.74 5.01
C SER A 83 -8.75 -8.86 5.19
N VAL A 84 -9.91 -8.75 4.53
CA VAL A 84 -10.94 -9.81 4.55
C VAL A 84 -10.39 -11.09 3.94
N GLY A 85 -9.64 -10.99 2.84
CA GLY A 85 -8.95 -12.12 2.22
C GLY A 85 -7.97 -12.81 3.16
N LEU A 86 -7.17 -12.06 3.92
CA LEU A 86 -6.25 -12.60 4.92
C LEU A 86 -6.99 -13.33 6.03
N ILE A 87 -8.03 -12.71 6.59
CA ILE A 87 -8.86 -13.33 7.63
C ILE A 87 -9.47 -14.63 7.10
N GLY A 88 -10.03 -14.63 5.89
CA GLY A 88 -10.60 -15.82 5.27
C GLY A 88 -9.56 -16.91 5.01
N GLN A 89 -8.38 -16.55 4.50
CA GLN A 89 -7.29 -17.50 4.24
C GLN A 89 -6.74 -18.13 5.51
N MET A 90 -6.78 -17.41 6.63
CA MET A 90 -6.28 -17.88 7.91
C MET A 90 -7.38 -18.39 8.86
N TRP A 91 -8.64 -18.38 8.41
CA TRP A 91 -9.75 -18.86 9.22
C TRP A 91 -9.60 -20.35 9.52
N GLY A 92 -9.63 -20.71 10.80
CA GLY A 92 -9.49 -22.10 11.24
C GLY A 92 -8.06 -22.65 11.17
N ARG A 93 -7.06 -21.83 10.84
CA ARG A 93 -5.64 -22.24 10.89
C ARG A 93 -5.08 -22.13 12.29
N GLU A 94 -4.21 -23.08 12.64
CA GLU A 94 -3.54 -23.10 13.94
C GLU A 94 -2.43 -22.05 14.04
N GLU A 95 -2.08 -21.64 15.26
CA GLU A 95 -1.04 -20.63 15.51
C GLU A 95 0.30 -21.02 14.88
N ILE A 96 0.64 -22.31 14.85
CA ILE A 96 1.88 -22.79 14.22
C ILE A 96 1.91 -22.49 12.71
N GLU A 97 0.77 -22.50 12.02
CA GLU A 97 0.69 -22.15 10.60
C GLU A 97 0.88 -20.65 10.36
N TRP A 98 0.37 -19.81 11.28
CA TRP A 98 0.66 -18.37 11.24
C TRP A 98 2.17 -18.13 11.36
N LYS A 99 2.79 -18.82 12.33
CA LYS A 99 4.22 -18.75 12.60
C LYS A 99 5.06 -19.21 11.41
N ASP A 100 4.81 -20.41 10.89
CA ASP A 100 5.49 -20.96 9.70
C ASP A 100 5.39 -20.03 8.49
N ARG A 101 4.20 -19.48 8.19
CA ARG A 101 4.04 -18.52 7.09
C ARG A 101 4.83 -17.24 7.30
N SER A 102 4.75 -16.67 8.50
CA SER A 102 5.50 -15.44 8.82
C SER A 102 7.02 -15.67 8.83
N TRP A 103 7.47 -16.84 9.27
CA TRP A 103 8.89 -17.21 9.27
C TRP A 103 9.42 -17.36 7.83
N ARG A 104 8.69 -18.07 6.96
CA ARG A 104 9.04 -18.19 5.53
C ARG A 104 9.02 -16.86 4.79
N LEU A 105 8.12 -15.96 5.18
CA LEU A 105 8.10 -14.59 4.67
C LEU A 105 9.38 -13.84 5.04
N MET A 106 9.87 -14.03 6.27
CA MET A 106 11.11 -13.43 6.76
C MET A 106 12.36 -14.04 6.13
N GLU A 107 12.28 -15.29 5.65
CA GLU A 107 13.38 -15.93 4.92
C GLU A 107 13.50 -15.45 3.46
N ASN A 108 12.45 -14.84 2.91
CA ASN A 108 12.44 -14.39 1.52
C ASN A 108 13.07 -12.99 1.35
N GLU A 109 14.38 -12.94 1.09
CA GLU A 109 15.15 -11.70 0.92
C GLU A 109 14.52 -10.69 -0.06
N GLY A 110 13.97 -11.16 -1.19
CA GLY A 110 13.38 -10.27 -2.19
C GLY A 110 12.11 -9.57 -1.68
N GLN A 111 11.29 -10.27 -0.90
CA GLN A 111 10.12 -9.66 -0.25
C GLN A 111 10.55 -8.66 0.82
N LEU A 112 11.64 -8.93 1.53
CA LEU A 112 12.16 -8.04 2.56
C LEU A 112 12.73 -6.75 1.98
N GLU A 113 13.56 -6.85 0.93
CA GLU A 113 14.10 -5.68 0.26
C GLU A 113 12.96 -4.80 -0.29
N THR A 114 11.96 -5.43 -0.91
CA THR A 114 10.81 -4.69 -1.43
C THR A 114 10.02 -4.01 -0.31
N ASP A 115 9.82 -4.69 0.83
CA ASP A 115 9.19 -4.07 2.00
C ASP A 115 10.01 -2.86 2.46
N ASP A 116 11.32 -2.99 2.64
CA ASP A 116 12.19 -1.91 3.12
C ASP A 116 12.14 -0.67 2.22
N TRP A 117 12.16 -0.84 0.89
CA TRP A 117 11.94 0.25 -0.06
C TRP A 117 10.56 0.88 0.06
N THR A 118 9.53 0.06 0.26
CA THR A 118 8.15 0.55 0.40
C THR A 118 7.99 1.42 1.65
N TYR A 119 8.54 0.98 2.79
CA TYR A 119 8.51 1.76 4.03
C TYR A 119 9.34 3.04 3.93
N GLY A 120 10.53 2.98 3.31
CA GLY A 120 11.33 4.18 3.03
C GLY A 120 10.56 5.19 2.19
N GLY A 121 9.89 4.73 1.13
CA GLY A 121 9.03 5.56 0.28
C GLY A 121 7.83 6.16 1.03
N MET A 122 7.17 5.38 1.89
CA MET A 122 6.06 5.87 2.71
C MET A 122 6.49 6.97 3.67
N VAL A 123 7.61 6.79 4.37
CA VAL A 123 8.17 7.80 5.30
C VAL A 123 8.53 9.08 4.53
N ALA A 124 9.20 8.95 3.39
CA ALA A 124 9.55 10.10 2.55
C ALA A 124 8.30 10.84 2.04
N GLY A 125 7.27 10.11 1.61
CA GLY A 125 6.00 10.68 1.15
C GLY A 125 5.26 11.43 2.26
N LEU A 126 5.20 10.85 3.47
CA LEU A 126 4.60 11.50 4.64
C LEU A 126 5.35 12.79 5.01
N ALA A 127 6.68 12.75 5.03
CA ALA A 127 7.50 13.92 5.32
C ALA A 127 7.29 15.04 4.28
N ALA A 128 7.26 14.70 2.99
CA ALA A 128 6.97 15.65 1.93
C ALA A 128 5.58 16.30 2.09
N ALA A 129 4.55 15.50 2.38
CA ALA A 129 3.20 16.01 2.61
C ALA A 129 3.15 16.96 3.82
N ALA A 130 3.81 16.60 4.93
CA ALA A 130 3.89 17.44 6.11
C ALA A 130 4.59 18.78 5.84
N LEU A 131 5.68 18.77 5.07
CA LEU A 131 6.40 19.99 4.67
C LEU A 131 5.52 20.91 3.80
N VAL A 132 4.73 20.35 2.89
CA VAL A 132 3.78 21.11 2.06
C VAL A 132 2.67 21.72 2.92
N VAL A 133 2.10 20.96 3.86
CA VAL A 133 1.08 21.51 4.78
C VAL A 133 1.67 22.61 5.65
N ALA A 134 2.88 22.42 6.19
CA ALA A 134 3.56 23.41 7.02
C ALA A 134 4.00 24.66 6.23
N SER A 135 4.27 24.55 4.92
CA SER A 135 4.53 25.71 4.08
C SER A 135 3.25 26.50 3.86
N LEU A 136 2.14 25.84 3.49
CA LEU A 136 0.84 26.48 3.30
C LEU A 136 0.33 27.20 4.56
N ALA A 137 0.48 26.58 5.74
CA ALA A 137 0.09 27.20 7.01
C ALA A 137 0.88 28.47 7.34
N ARG A 138 2.15 28.55 6.92
CA ARG A 138 3.00 29.73 7.12
C ARG A 138 2.61 30.93 6.25
N TRP A 139 1.93 30.72 5.12
CA TRP A 139 1.47 31.79 4.24
C TRP A 139 0.05 32.27 4.57
N ALA A 140 -0.64 31.63 5.52
CA ALA A 140 -2.00 31.96 5.94
C ALA A 140 -2.06 32.80 7.23
N LEU A 141 -0.91 33.06 7.86
CA LEU A 141 -0.71 33.95 9.02
C LEU A 141 -0.04 35.24 8.57
#